data_AF-A0AAD7AWV6-F1
#
_entry.id   AF-A0AAD7AWV6-F1
#
_cell.length_a   1.000
_cell.length_b   1.000
_cell.length_c   1.000
_cell.angle_alpha   90.00
_cell.angle_beta   90.00
_cell.angle_gamma   90.00
#
_symmetry.space_group_name_H-M   'P 1'
#
loop_
_entity.id
_entity.type
_entity.pdbx_description
1 polymer ?
#
loop_
_entity_poly.entity_id
_entity_poly.type
_entity_poly.pdbx_seq_one_letter_code
_entity_poly.pdbx_strand_id
1 'polypeptide(L)'
;MPPRNRQKKCQICTINDSKYTCSGCATVYCSVPCYKKHKEVPCAPERVEQADATEDCHMGPQPEEEPLSDDAPPLRPLTSLKWPYVPEESAYPDPLKRDDPKPLQTRQYEAIATSTAIRKTLEAHPNLPALLTNIDKLRGPEREGALQRALGVSAPNLTSNTSNAELSQDVLALRALAEAVEGAVRGGREAALGLDWGE
;
A
#
# COMPACT_ATOMS: atom_id res chain seq x y z
N MET A 1 -27.56 -26.59 -14.49
CA MET A 1 -28.27 -25.30 -14.67
C MET A 1 -27.53 -24.23 -13.86
N PRO A 2 -27.32 -23.01 -14.38
CA PRO A 2 -26.82 -21.91 -13.57
C PRO A 2 -27.90 -21.46 -12.55
N PRO A 3 -27.52 -21.00 -11.34
CA PRO A 3 -28.48 -20.55 -10.34
C PRO A 3 -29.16 -19.25 -10.80
N ARG A 4 -30.49 -19.18 -10.69
CA ARG A 4 -31.25 -17.96 -11.01
C ARG A 4 -30.89 -16.88 -9.99
N ASN A 5 -30.25 -15.81 -10.46
CA ASN A 5 -29.98 -14.61 -9.68
C ASN A 5 -31.30 -14.07 -9.10
N ARG A 6 -31.47 -14.13 -7.77
CA ARG A 6 -32.65 -13.59 -7.10
C ARG A 6 -32.57 -12.06 -7.13
N GLN A 7 -33.20 -11.46 -8.14
CA GLN A 7 -33.34 -10.01 -8.26
C GLN A 7 -33.86 -9.45 -6.92
N LYS A 8 -33.04 -8.62 -6.28
CA LYS A 8 -33.41 -7.95 -5.03
C LYS A 8 -34.36 -6.80 -5.38
N LYS A 9 -35.33 -6.52 -4.51
CA LYS A 9 -36.14 -5.29 -4.65
C LYS A 9 -35.32 -4.08 -4.22
N CYS A 10 -35.65 -2.91 -4.77
CA CYS A 10 -35.04 -1.64 -4.39
C CYS A 10 -35.26 -1.37 -2.89
N GLN A 11 -34.20 -1.16 -2.12
CA GLN A 11 -34.28 -0.89 -0.68
C GLN A 11 -34.90 0.47 -0.33
N ILE A 12 -35.07 1.35 -1.34
CA ILE A 12 -35.51 2.75 -1.17
C ILE A 12 -37.01 2.93 -1.47
N CYS A 13 -37.58 2.08 -2.35
CA CYS A 13 -39.01 2.13 -2.67
C CYS A 13 -39.74 0.80 -2.46
N THR A 14 -39.04 -0.34 -2.35
CA THR A 14 -39.54 -1.71 -2.15
C THR A 14 -40.51 -2.27 -3.21
N ILE A 15 -41.00 -1.42 -4.12
CA ILE A 15 -41.98 -1.76 -5.16
C ILE A 15 -41.32 -2.45 -6.36
N ASN A 16 -40.24 -1.86 -6.88
CA ASN A 16 -39.60 -2.27 -8.14
C ASN A 16 -38.24 -2.96 -7.89
N ASP A 17 -37.80 -3.78 -8.86
CA ASP A 17 -36.53 -4.50 -8.78
C ASP A 17 -35.32 -3.56 -8.83
N SER A 18 -34.25 -3.91 -8.11
CA SER A 18 -33.02 -3.13 -8.10
C SER A 18 -32.25 -3.30 -9.40
N LYS A 19 -31.85 -2.18 -10.01
CA LYS A 19 -31.06 -2.12 -11.24
C LYS A 19 -29.63 -1.60 -11.01
N TYR A 20 -29.40 -0.93 -9.89
CA TYR A 20 -28.16 -0.24 -9.55
C TYR A 20 -27.82 -0.43 -8.07
N THR A 21 -26.56 -0.19 -7.71
CA THR A 21 -26.03 -0.29 -6.35
C THR A 21 -25.24 0.98 -6.02
N CYS A 22 -25.38 1.52 -4.81
CA CYS A 22 -24.60 2.68 -4.38
C CYS A 22 -23.17 2.27 -3.98
N SER A 23 -22.16 2.97 -4.49
CA SER A 23 -20.74 2.69 -4.22
C SER A 23 -20.26 3.08 -2.82
N GLY A 24 -21.01 3.91 -2.07
CA GLY A 24 -20.62 4.34 -0.72
C GLY A 24 -21.10 3.42 0.42
N CYS A 25 -22.20 2.69 0.21
CA CYS A 25 -22.91 1.93 1.27
C CYS A 25 -23.52 0.60 0.78
N ALA A 26 -23.27 0.19 -0.45
CA ALA A 26 -23.86 -0.99 -1.10
C ALA A 26 -25.40 -1.05 -1.20
N THR A 27 -26.13 0.03 -0.89
CA THR A 27 -27.61 0.08 -0.99
C THR A 27 -28.08 -0.12 -2.44
N VAL A 28 -29.02 -1.04 -2.67
CA VAL A 28 -29.53 -1.40 -4.01
C VAL A 28 -30.82 -0.65 -4.38
N TYR A 29 -30.89 -0.10 -5.59
CA TYR A 29 -31.95 0.78 -6.04
C TYR A 29 -32.39 0.62 -7.50
N CYS A 30 -33.62 1.01 -7.83
CA CYS A 30 -34.19 0.85 -9.17
C CYS A 30 -33.87 2.01 -10.13
N SER A 31 -33.76 3.25 -9.63
CA SER A 31 -33.73 4.45 -10.48
C SER A 31 -33.12 5.69 -9.82
N VAL A 32 -32.76 6.70 -10.62
CA VAL A 32 -32.17 7.98 -10.19
C VAL A 32 -32.98 8.74 -9.11
N PRO A 33 -34.32 8.85 -9.14
CA PRO A 33 -35.05 9.49 -8.04
C PRO A 33 -34.94 8.72 -6.72
N CYS A 34 -34.73 7.40 -6.75
CA CYS A 34 -34.42 6.64 -5.53
C CYS A 34 -33.00 6.97 -5.03
N TYR A 35 -32.01 7.02 -5.92
CA TYR A 35 -30.64 7.43 -5.56
C TYR A 35 -30.58 8.80 -4.86
N LYS A 36 -31.39 9.78 -5.31
CA LYS A 36 -31.51 11.09 -4.64
C LYS A 36 -32.04 10.95 -3.21
N LYS A 37 -33.17 10.27 -3.01
CA LYS A 37 -33.75 9.99 -1.68
C LYS A 37 -32.78 9.28 -0.72
N HIS A 38 -31.94 8.38 -1.24
CA HIS A 38 -30.89 7.77 -0.43
C HIS A 38 -29.76 8.75 -0.06
N LYS A 39 -29.36 9.66 -0.96
CA LYS A 39 -28.32 10.67 -0.68
C LYS A 39 -28.77 11.73 0.34
N GLU A 40 -30.08 11.87 0.56
CA GLU A 40 -30.66 12.72 1.61
C GLU A 40 -30.47 12.12 3.02
N VAL A 41 -30.12 10.83 3.12
CA VAL A 41 -29.72 10.12 4.35
C VAL A 41 -28.18 10.04 4.39
N PRO A 42 -27.52 10.15 5.57
CA PRO A 42 -26.06 10.01 5.66
C PRO A 42 -25.58 8.62 5.19
N CYS A 43 -25.02 8.57 3.99
CA CYS A 43 -24.45 7.38 3.35
C CYS A 43 -23.10 6.99 4.00
N ALA A 44 -23.15 6.47 5.23
CA ALA A 44 -21.99 5.95 5.96
C ALA A 44 -21.90 4.41 5.86
N PRO A 45 -20.69 3.82 5.81
CA PRO A 45 -20.50 2.38 5.91
C PRO A 45 -20.48 1.93 7.38
N GLU A 46 -21.34 0.98 7.75
CA GLU A 46 -21.26 0.30 9.04
C GLU A 46 -20.02 -0.61 9.08
N ARG A 47 -19.11 -0.37 10.04
CA ARG A 47 -18.06 -1.33 10.40
C ARG A 47 -18.64 -2.30 11.43
N VAL A 48 -18.49 -3.59 11.17
CA VAL A 48 -18.72 -4.63 12.19
C VAL A 48 -17.37 -4.96 12.82
N GLU A 49 -17.28 -4.80 14.14
CA GLU A 49 -16.13 -5.17 14.95
C GLU A 49 -16.38 -6.53 15.63
N GLN A 50 -15.34 -7.37 15.75
CA GLN A 50 -15.31 -8.55 16.62
C GLN A 50 -13.89 -8.69 17.20
N ALA A 51 -13.77 -9.21 18.43
CA ALA A 51 -12.54 -9.23 19.21
C ALA A 51 -12.48 -10.42 20.19
N ASP A 52 -11.27 -10.90 20.46
CA ASP A 52 -10.75 -11.59 21.67
C ASP A 52 -9.21 -11.79 21.43
N ALA A 53 -8.29 -11.56 22.38
CA ALA A 53 -7.94 -12.31 23.62
C ALA A 53 -7.13 -13.62 23.35
N THR A 54 -6.04 -13.99 24.05
CA THR A 54 -5.19 -13.36 25.11
C THR A 54 -3.83 -14.09 25.24
N GLU A 55 -2.78 -13.40 25.73
CA GLU A 55 -1.61 -13.85 26.56
C GLU A 55 -0.86 -15.18 26.22
N ASP A 56 0.38 -15.18 25.66
CA ASP A 56 1.75 -15.13 26.28
C ASP A 56 2.31 -16.55 26.73
N CYS A 57 3.59 -16.87 27.00
CA CYS A 57 4.84 -16.10 27.20
C CYS A 57 6.20 -16.83 26.95
N HIS A 58 7.26 -16.03 26.75
CA HIS A 58 8.71 -16.19 27.12
C HIS A 58 9.70 -17.24 26.48
N MET A 59 10.95 -16.77 26.31
CA MET A 59 12.26 -17.41 25.98
C MET A 59 12.56 -18.03 24.59
N GLY A 60 13.78 -17.75 24.10
CA GLY A 60 14.49 -18.44 23.00
C GLY A 60 15.62 -19.36 23.52
N PRO A 61 16.52 -19.90 22.66
CA PRO A 61 17.33 -19.10 21.73
C PRO A 61 17.45 -19.64 20.28
N GLN A 62 18.10 -18.83 19.42
CA GLN A 62 18.56 -19.15 18.06
C GLN A 62 19.99 -19.76 18.04
N PRO A 63 20.57 -20.19 16.88
CA PRO A 63 20.01 -20.30 15.52
C PRO A 63 20.23 -21.67 14.82
N GLU A 64 19.25 -22.17 14.05
CA GLU A 64 19.48 -23.20 13.01
C GLU A 64 18.39 -23.13 11.92
N GLU A 65 18.66 -23.67 10.72
CA GLU A 65 17.83 -23.48 9.52
C GLU A 65 16.63 -24.44 9.45
N GLU A 66 15.54 -24.09 10.14
CA GLU A 66 14.27 -24.84 10.13
C GLU A 66 13.37 -24.53 8.92
N PRO A 67 12.52 -25.49 8.47
CA PRO A 67 11.64 -25.31 7.32
C PRO A 67 10.45 -24.38 7.62
N LEU A 68 9.84 -23.84 6.55
CA LEU A 68 8.65 -23.00 6.63
C LEU A 68 7.47 -23.75 7.27
N SER A 69 7.05 -23.32 8.46
CA SER A 69 5.85 -23.82 9.15
C SER A 69 4.57 -23.27 8.52
N ASP A 70 3.58 -24.15 8.30
CA ASP A 70 2.31 -23.82 7.63
C ASP A 70 1.35 -22.95 8.47
N ASP A 71 1.65 -22.69 9.75
CA ASP A 71 0.81 -21.91 10.68
C ASP A 71 0.84 -20.38 10.44
N ALA A 72 1.62 -19.90 9.46
CA ALA A 72 1.64 -18.50 9.08
C ALA A 72 0.27 -18.05 8.50
N PRO A 73 -0.37 -16.97 8.99
CA PRO A 73 -1.64 -16.50 8.47
C PRO A 73 -1.60 -16.27 6.94
N PRO A 74 -2.58 -16.79 6.17
CA PRO A 74 -2.50 -16.79 4.71
C PRO A 74 -2.42 -15.37 4.16
N LEU A 75 -1.40 -15.11 3.34
CA LEU A 75 -1.13 -13.80 2.78
C LEU A 75 -2.34 -13.27 1.99
N ARG A 76 -2.68 -11.99 2.21
CA ARG A 76 -3.77 -11.33 1.47
C ARG A 76 -3.46 -11.36 -0.05
N PRO A 77 -4.41 -11.76 -0.90
CA PRO A 77 -4.16 -11.91 -2.33
C PRO A 77 -3.87 -10.54 -2.97
N LEU A 78 -2.97 -10.50 -3.96
CA LEU A 78 -2.57 -9.26 -4.65
C LEU A 78 -3.75 -8.52 -5.30
N THR A 79 -4.83 -9.24 -5.64
CA THR A 79 -6.10 -8.70 -6.16
C THR A 79 -6.92 -7.91 -5.13
N SER A 80 -6.59 -8.01 -3.84
CA SER A 80 -7.20 -7.20 -2.77
C SER A 80 -6.56 -5.81 -2.62
N LEU A 81 -5.39 -5.59 -3.24
CA LEU A 81 -4.70 -4.31 -3.19
C LEU A 81 -5.25 -3.35 -4.25
N LYS A 82 -5.57 -2.12 -3.84
CA LYS A 82 -5.97 -1.06 -4.76
C LYS A 82 -4.73 -0.40 -5.38
N TRP A 83 -4.17 -1.06 -6.39
CA TRP A 83 -3.06 -0.53 -7.17
C TRP A 83 -3.42 0.82 -7.82
N PRO A 84 -2.45 1.76 -7.94
CA PRO A 84 -2.63 2.96 -8.75
C PRO A 84 -2.75 2.56 -10.23
N TYR A 85 -3.53 3.32 -11.00
CA TYR A 85 -3.53 3.15 -12.45
C TYR A 85 -2.21 3.67 -13.03
N VAL A 86 -1.43 2.76 -13.60
CA VAL A 86 -0.24 3.08 -14.40
C VAL A 86 -0.68 3.14 -15.86
N PRO A 87 -0.52 4.28 -16.57
CA PRO A 87 -0.74 4.33 -18.01
C PRO A 87 0.21 3.39 -18.75
N GLU A 88 -0.28 2.75 -19.82
CA GLU A 88 0.59 2.02 -20.75
C GLU A 88 1.62 2.98 -21.39
N GLU A 89 2.83 2.49 -21.61
CA GLU A 89 3.92 3.32 -22.12
C GLU A 89 3.64 3.77 -23.57
N SER A 90 3.90 5.05 -23.85
CA SER A 90 3.65 5.63 -25.15
C SER A 90 4.59 5.03 -26.20
N ALA A 91 4.05 4.33 -27.19
CA ALA A 91 4.80 3.75 -28.33
C ALA A 91 5.61 4.76 -29.16
N TYR A 92 5.49 6.06 -28.87
CA TYR A 92 6.41 7.10 -29.29
C TYR A 92 6.84 7.91 -28.05
N PRO A 93 8.00 7.60 -27.42
CA PRO A 93 8.48 8.36 -26.27
C PRO A 93 8.90 9.76 -26.68
N ASP A 94 8.52 10.76 -25.86
CA ASP A 94 8.88 12.16 -26.06
C ASP A 94 10.39 12.35 -25.79
N PRO A 95 11.21 12.76 -26.80
CA PRO A 95 12.66 12.92 -26.62
C PRO A 95 13.05 13.90 -25.51
N LEU A 96 12.18 14.86 -25.17
CA LEU A 96 12.44 15.82 -24.09
C LEU A 96 12.25 15.21 -22.70
N LYS A 97 11.50 14.11 -22.58
CA LYS A 97 11.22 13.39 -21.32
C LYS A 97 12.14 12.21 -21.06
N ARG A 98 13.20 12.03 -21.86
CA ARG A 98 14.14 10.90 -21.72
C ARG A 98 14.85 10.90 -20.35
N ASP A 99 15.08 12.09 -19.80
CA ASP A 99 15.83 12.30 -18.56
C ASP A 99 14.88 12.56 -17.35
N ASP A 100 13.56 12.51 -17.55
CA ASP A 100 12.55 12.54 -16.48
C ASP A 100 12.51 11.19 -15.73
N PRO A 101 12.16 11.16 -14.43
CA PRO A 101 11.96 9.92 -13.70
C PRO A 101 10.75 9.13 -14.25
N LYS A 102 11.01 8.02 -14.95
CA LYS A 102 9.99 7.05 -15.40
C LYS A 102 9.10 6.59 -14.21
N PRO A 103 7.79 6.41 -14.40
CA PRO A 103 6.89 5.91 -13.35
C PRO A 103 7.08 4.40 -13.11
N LEU A 104 6.71 3.91 -11.92
CA LEU A 104 6.74 2.49 -11.62
C LEU A 104 5.72 1.72 -12.47
N GLN A 105 6.18 0.65 -13.13
CA GLN A 105 5.37 -0.27 -13.93
C GLN A 105 4.66 -1.32 -13.05
N THR A 106 3.54 -1.91 -13.51
CA THR A 106 2.78 -2.93 -12.77
C THR A 106 3.64 -4.11 -12.30
N ARG A 107 4.54 -4.61 -13.15
CA ARG A 107 5.48 -5.70 -12.79
C ARG A 107 6.38 -5.36 -11.59
N GLN A 108 6.75 -4.08 -11.43
CA GLN A 108 7.61 -3.60 -10.36
C GLN A 108 6.81 -3.48 -9.06
N TYR A 109 5.57 -3.00 -9.13
CA TYR A 109 4.63 -3.01 -8.01
C TYR A 109 4.35 -4.43 -7.47
N GLU A 110 4.17 -5.41 -8.36
CA GLU A 110 3.99 -6.82 -7.99
C GLU A 110 5.24 -7.42 -7.33
N ALA A 111 6.44 -7.12 -7.86
CA ALA A 111 7.71 -7.52 -7.24
C ALA A 111 7.89 -6.93 -5.83
N ILE A 112 7.53 -5.65 -5.65
CA ILE A 112 7.57 -4.96 -4.35
C ILE A 112 6.65 -5.64 -3.32
N ALA A 113 5.40 -5.98 -3.69
CA ALA A 113 4.46 -6.60 -2.74
C ALA A 113 4.71 -8.08 -2.47
N THR A 114 5.36 -8.81 -3.39
CA THR A 114 5.69 -10.23 -3.18
C THR A 114 7.02 -10.43 -2.43
N SER A 115 7.94 -9.45 -2.50
CA SER A 115 9.27 -9.51 -1.89
C SER A 115 9.27 -10.01 -0.44
N THR A 116 10.13 -11.00 -0.17
CA THR A 116 10.43 -11.48 1.18
C THR A 116 11.40 -10.54 1.91
N ALA A 117 12.33 -9.91 1.19
CA ALA A 117 13.28 -8.96 1.76
C ALA A 117 12.58 -7.73 2.33
N ILE A 118 11.63 -7.13 1.59
CA ILE A 118 10.86 -5.97 2.05
C ILE A 118 10.05 -6.31 3.31
N ARG A 119 9.46 -7.50 3.38
CA ARG A 119 8.74 -7.99 4.57
C ARG A 119 9.67 -8.11 5.78
N LYS A 120 10.83 -8.78 5.64
CA LYS A 120 11.86 -8.86 6.70
C LYS A 120 12.33 -7.48 7.16
N THR A 121 12.50 -6.52 6.25
CA THR A 121 12.89 -5.15 6.61
C THR A 121 11.80 -4.41 7.38
N LEU A 122 10.52 -4.63 7.06
CA LEU A 122 9.39 -4.06 7.81
C LEU A 122 9.21 -4.72 9.18
N GLU A 123 9.44 -6.02 9.28
CA GLU A 123 9.43 -6.79 10.54
C GLU A 123 10.56 -6.35 11.49
N ALA A 124 11.75 -6.06 10.95
CA ALA A 124 12.90 -5.58 11.71
C ALA A 124 12.79 -4.11 12.18
N HIS A 125 11.92 -3.30 11.56
CA HIS A 125 11.81 -1.86 11.81
C HIS A 125 10.35 -1.43 12.07
N PRO A 126 9.79 -1.68 13.27
CA PRO A 126 8.38 -1.43 13.58
C PRO A 126 7.98 0.07 13.58
N ASN A 127 8.96 0.98 13.64
CA ASN A 127 8.81 2.42 13.40
C ASN A 127 8.45 2.74 11.94
N LEU A 128 8.95 1.94 10.98
CA LEU A 128 8.93 2.26 9.55
C LEU A 128 7.51 2.37 8.96
N PRO A 129 6.54 1.49 9.27
CA PRO A 129 5.16 1.65 8.78
C PRO A 129 4.50 2.95 9.26
N ALA A 130 4.81 3.39 10.49
CA ALA A 130 4.28 4.64 11.04
C ALA A 130 4.94 5.87 10.38
N LEU A 131 6.26 5.84 10.18
CA LEU A 131 7.01 6.87 9.46
C LEU A 131 6.48 7.06 8.02
N LEU A 132 6.37 5.96 7.26
CA LEU A 132 5.81 5.97 5.90
C LEU A 132 4.37 6.49 5.87
N THR A 133 3.52 6.03 6.80
CA THR A 133 2.13 6.49 6.93
C THR A 133 2.04 7.98 7.27
N ASN A 134 3.03 8.56 7.97
CA ASN A 134 3.08 9.99 8.24
C ASN A 134 3.57 10.80 7.03
N ILE A 135 4.58 10.31 6.30
CA ILE A 135 5.05 10.93 5.05
C ILE A 135 3.93 10.95 3.99
N ASP A 136 3.14 9.88 3.87
CA ASP A 136 2.04 9.81 2.89
C ASP A 136 0.76 10.58 3.26
N LYS A 137 0.73 11.25 4.42
CA LYS A 137 -0.25 12.31 4.71
C LYS A 137 0.15 13.66 4.10
N LEU A 138 1.45 13.92 3.95
CA LEU A 138 2.00 15.19 3.45
C LEU A 138 1.84 15.33 1.92
N ARG A 139 1.87 16.57 1.41
CA ARG A 139 1.71 16.85 -0.03
C ARG A 139 2.74 17.88 -0.51
N GLY A 140 3.12 17.78 -1.79
CA GLY A 140 4.10 18.68 -2.43
C GLY A 140 5.42 18.81 -1.64
N PRO A 141 5.97 20.03 -1.48
CA PRO A 141 7.31 20.23 -0.94
C PRO A 141 7.47 19.78 0.52
N GLU A 142 6.39 19.70 1.30
CA GLU A 142 6.44 19.16 2.66
C GLU A 142 6.78 17.67 2.66
N ARG A 143 6.21 16.89 1.71
CA ARG A 143 6.49 15.46 1.55
C ARG A 143 7.91 15.23 1.05
N GLU A 144 8.35 16.04 0.09
CA GLU A 144 9.72 16.00 -0.44
C GLU A 144 10.75 16.32 0.65
N GLY A 145 10.56 17.40 1.40
CA GLY A 145 11.42 17.76 2.53
C GLY A 145 11.40 16.73 3.66
N ALA A 146 10.26 16.07 3.91
CA ALA A 146 10.19 14.97 4.88
C ALA A 146 10.99 13.73 4.40
N LEU A 147 10.88 13.36 3.13
CA LEU A 147 11.67 12.28 2.53
C LEU A 147 13.17 12.59 2.56
N GLN A 148 13.58 13.81 2.19
CA GLN A 148 15.00 14.21 2.23
C GLN A 148 15.59 14.15 3.65
N ARG A 149 14.82 14.52 4.68
CA ARG A 149 15.25 14.38 6.08
C ARG A 149 15.31 12.91 6.51
N ALA A 150 14.28 12.14 6.21
CA ALA A 150 14.20 10.72 6.58
C ALA A 150 15.21 9.82 5.82
N LEU A 151 15.77 10.30 4.70
CA LEU A 151 16.88 9.66 3.98
C LEU A 151 18.27 10.25 4.32
N GLY A 152 18.36 11.27 5.19
CA GLY A 152 19.62 11.92 5.55
C GLY A 152 20.26 12.77 4.43
N VAL A 153 19.49 13.14 3.41
CA VAL A 153 19.95 13.88 2.21
C VAL A 153 19.79 15.40 2.38
N SER A 154 18.93 15.86 3.29
CA SER A 154 18.84 17.30 3.63
C SER A 154 20.14 17.82 4.24
N ALA A 155 20.53 19.05 3.87
CA ALA A 155 21.65 19.74 4.50
C ALA A 155 21.48 19.87 6.03
N PRO A 156 22.56 19.74 6.83
CA PRO A 156 22.49 19.68 8.28
C PRO A 156 22.08 21.02 8.89
N ASN A 157 20.79 21.16 9.16
CA ASN A 157 20.27 22.25 9.99
C ASN A 157 20.51 21.90 11.47
N LEU A 158 20.87 22.91 12.26
CA LEU A 158 21.52 22.77 13.58
C LEU A 158 20.57 22.35 14.73
N THR A 159 19.54 21.55 14.45
CA THR A 159 18.45 21.27 15.39
C THR A 159 18.65 20.00 16.22
N SER A 160 19.06 20.20 17.48
CA SER A 160 18.84 19.31 18.64
C SER A 160 19.48 17.91 18.61
N ASN A 161 20.47 17.69 19.49
CA ASN A 161 21.20 16.42 19.62
C ASN A 161 20.34 15.21 20.02
N THR A 162 19.21 15.39 20.70
CA THR A 162 18.33 14.28 21.09
C THR A 162 17.61 13.66 19.89
N SER A 163 17.06 14.49 19.00
CA SER A 163 16.41 14.03 17.76
C SER A 163 17.37 13.32 16.80
N ASN A 164 18.67 13.61 16.84
CA ASN A 164 19.65 12.97 15.96
C ASN A 164 19.76 11.45 16.17
N ALA A 165 19.48 10.92 17.36
CA ALA A 165 19.55 9.48 17.62
C ALA A 165 18.39 8.73 16.95
N GLU A 166 17.16 9.18 17.18
CA GLU A 166 15.95 8.60 16.56
C GLU A 166 15.96 8.80 15.05
N LEU A 167 16.34 9.99 14.56
CA LEU A 167 16.51 10.24 13.13
C LEU A 167 17.58 9.34 12.50
N SER A 168 18.68 9.02 13.21
CA SER A 168 19.68 8.09 12.69
C SER A 168 19.13 6.67 12.54
N GLN A 169 18.28 6.21 13.47
CA GLN A 169 17.62 4.92 13.36
C GLN A 169 16.56 4.89 12.26
N ASP A 170 15.76 5.95 12.11
CA ASP A 170 14.80 6.12 11.01
C ASP A 170 15.52 6.16 9.64
N VAL A 171 16.65 6.85 9.53
CA VAL A 171 17.47 6.92 8.30
C VAL A 171 18.06 5.57 7.94
N LEU A 172 18.59 4.81 8.90
CA LEU A 172 19.09 3.45 8.66
C LEU A 172 17.96 2.50 8.24
N ALA A 173 16.80 2.57 8.90
CA ALA A 173 15.62 1.76 8.57
C ALA A 173 15.07 2.07 7.17
N LEU A 174 14.93 3.35 6.82
CA LEU A 174 14.42 3.78 5.51
C LEU A 174 15.41 3.49 4.38
N ARG A 175 16.72 3.58 4.67
CA ARG A 175 17.77 3.14 3.74
C ARG A 175 17.73 1.63 3.49
N ALA A 176 17.61 0.82 4.53
CA ALA A 176 17.47 -0.64 4.39
C ALA A 176 16.22 -1.02 3.58
N LEU A 177 15.13 -0.24 3.68
CA LEU A 177 13.96 -0.42 2.83
C LEU A 177 14.24 0.00 1.38
N ALA A 178 14.90 1.13 1.15
CA ALA A 178 15.25 1.58 -0.20
C ALA A 178 16.12 0.54 -0.93
N GLU A 179 17.14 -0.01 -0.25
CA GLU A 179 18.01 -1.07 -0.77
C GLU A 179 17.22 -2.38 -1.06
N ALA A 180 16.26 -2.75 -0.19
CA ALA A 180 15.37 -3.89 -0.43
C ALA A 180 14.35 -3.67 -1.57
N VAL A 181 13.90 -2.43 -1.78
CA VAL A 181 13.03 -2.04 -2.91
C VAL A 181 13.80 -2.02 -4.22
N GLU A 182 15.02 -1.48 -4.25
CA GLU A 182 15.90 -1.55 -5.43
C GLU A 182 16.18 -3.00 -5.83
N GLY A 183 16.52 -3.87 -4.87
CA GLY A 183 16.75 -5.30 -5.14
C GLY A 183 15.53 -6.00 -5.74
N ALA A 184 14.33 -5.72 -5.21
CA ALA A 184 13.07 -6.26 -5.72
C ALA A 184 12.75 -5.77 -7.14
N VAL A 185 12.94 -4.48 -7.43
CA VAL A 185 12.63 -3.89 -8.75
C VAL A 185 13.68 -4.24 -9.81
N ARG A 186 14.96 -4.32 -9.46
CA ARG A 186 16.05 -4.64 -10.41
C ARG A 186 16.05 -6.12 -10.83
N GLY A 187 15.48 -7.01 -10.00
CA GLY A 187 15.33 -8.43 -10.31
C GLY A 187 16.65 -9.18 -10.41
N GLY A 188 17.56 -8.97 -9.47
CA GLY A 188 18.84 -9.71 -9.37
C GLY A 188 19.95 -9.27 -10.33
N ARG A 189 19.77 -8.24 -11.16
CA ARG A 189 20.84 -7.68 -12.02
C ARG A 189 21.78 -6.75 -11.24
N GLU A 190 22.56 -7.29 -10.32
CA GLU A 190 23.45 -6.54 -9.42
C GLU A 190 24.38 -5.54 -10.15
N ALA A 191 24.85 -5.89 -11.35
CA ALA A 191 25.79 -5.09 -12.14
C ALA A 191 25.21 -3.80 -12.76
N ALA A 192 23.89 -3.61 -12.75
CA ALA A 192 23.27 -2.35 -13.20
C ALA A 192 23.04 -1.40 -12.01
N LEU A 193 23.42 -0.14 -12.14
CA LEU A 193 23.14 0.89 -11.13
C LEU A 193 21.77 1.55 -11.39
N GLY A 194 21.01 1.81 -10.32
CA GLY A 194 19.66 2.41 -10.39
C GLY A 194 18.53 1.38 -10.47
N LEU A 195 17.32 1.86 -10.76
CA LEU A 195 16.13 1.00 -10.94
C LEU A 195 16.05 0.50 -12.39
N ASP A 196 15.43 -0.67 -12.60
CA ASP A 196 15.26 -1.23 -13.95
C ASP A 196 14.20 -0.46 -14.76
N TRP A 197 14.67 0.53 -15.50
CA TRP A 197 13.97 1.23 -16.56
C TRP A 197 13.11 0.35 -17.50
N GLY A 198 13.65 -0.80 -17.91
CA GLY A 198 13.49 -1.19 -19.31
C GLY A 198 14.05 -0.13 -20.27
N GLU A 199 14.22 -0.51 -21.54
CA GLU A 199 14.48 0.45 -22.63
C GLU A 199 13.19 1.18 -22.99
#